data_AF-A0A967ATQ2-F1
#
_entry.id   AF-A0A967ATQ2-F1
#
_cell.length_a   1.000
_cell.length_b   1.000
_cell.length_c   1.000
_cell.angle_alpha   90.00
_cell.angle_beta   90.00
_cell.angle_gamma   90.00
#
_symmetry.space_group_name_H-M   'P 1'
#
loop_
_entity.id
_entity.type
_entity.pdbx_description
1 polymer ?
#
loop_
_entity_poly.entity_id
_entity_poly.type
_entity_poly.pdbx_seq_one_letter_code
_entity_poly.pdbx_strand_id
1 'polypeptide(L)'
;MAWFICPYKREAPLPGLPNVPRRYCAMRDFDALIAGDGGAWRETEILGDRAIVKVRALPATLSTINAAPGFVRVPLDALDNPLSSLSPAQRTAIRNQLLAAGYTTEEVTARFPNLATNTVGDVLRFLATRRKKPRYDQATDTIVLDGADQPCIPVDTIDQGVL
;
A
#
# COMPACT_ATOMS: atom_id res chain seq x y z
N MET A 1 -6.25 0.03 -15.06
CA MET A 1 -5.36 -0.28 -13.92
C MET A 1 -5.62 0.71 -12.81
N ALA A 2 -5.23 0.44 -11.58
CA ALA A 2 -5.34 1.39 -10.47
C ALA A 2 -4.28 1.12 -9.40
N TRP A 3 -3.97 2.14 -8.61
CA TRP A 3 -3.17 2.05 -7.40
C TRP A 3 -4.05 2.01 -6.16
N PHE A 4 -3.68 1.18 -5.19
CA PHE A 4 -4.33 1.08 -3.89
C PHE A 4 -3.31 1.13 -2.76
N ILE A 5 -3.76 1.64 -1.62
CA ILE A 5 -3.14 1.40 -0.31
C ILE A 5 -4.08 0.45 0.44
N CYS A 6 -3.57 -0.66 0.96
CA CYS A 6 -4.38 -1.64 1.67
C CYS A 6 -3.62 -2.22 2.88
N PRO A 7 -4.31 -2.81 3.86
CA PRO A 7 -3.65 -3.40 5.02
C PRO A 7 -3.03 -4.75 4.70
N TYR A 8 -2.14 -5.21 5.57
CA TYR A 8 -1.86 -6.63 5.74
C TYR A 8 -2.92 -7.27 6.65
N LYS A 9 -3.14 -8.57 6.45
CA LYS A 9 -4.02 -9.40 7.26
C LYS A 9 -3.21 -10.50 7.91
N ARG A 10 -3.64 -10.90 9.10
CA ARG A 10 -3.06 -12.05 9.80
C ARG A 10 -3.49 -13.35 9.13
N GLU A 11 -2.52 -14.22 8.87
CA GLU A 11 -2.73 -15.57 8.36
C GLU A 11 -2.40 -16.56 9.49
N ALA A 12 -3.29 -17.53 9.70
CA ALA A 12 -3.03 -18.62 10.63
C ALA A 12 -1.80 -19.42 10.18
N PRO A 13 -1.09 -20.09 11.11
CA PRO A 13 0.02 -20.95 10.75
C PRO A 13 -0.40 -21.98 9.69
N LEU A 14 0.42 -22.14 8.66
CA LEU A 14 0.22 -23.18 7.67
C LEU A 14 0.65 -24.53 8.25
N PRO A 15 -0.10 -25.62 7.98
CA PRO A 15 0.32 -26.97 8.34
C PRO A 15 1.74 -27.27 7.81
N GLY A 16 2.62 -27.78 8.66
CA GLY A 16 3.98 -28.19 8.28
C GLY A 16 5.05 -27.10 8.31
N LEU A 17 4.74 -25.88 8.76
CA LEU A 17 5.71 -24.80 8.97
C LEU A 17 5.82 -24.46 10.47
N PRO A 18 6.87 -23.75 10.92
CA PRO A 18 6.95 -23.27 12.30
C PRO A 18 5.65 -22.58 12.69
N ASN A 19 5.10 -22.94 13.85
CA ASN A 19 3.75 -22.60 14.30
C ASN A 19 3.63 -21.12 14.70
N VAL A 20 3.93 -20.23 13.75
CA VAL A 20 4.04 -18.79 13.93
C VAL A 20 3.07 -18.13 12.95
N PRO A 21 2.10 -17.34 13.45
CA PRO A 21 1.20 -16.54 12.63
C PRO A 21 1.97 -15.67 11.65
N ARG A 22 1.42 -15.52 10.44
CA ARG A 22 2.02 -14.72 9.36
C ARG A 22 1.15 -13.52 9.05
N ARG A 23 1.67 -12.66 8.18
CA ARG A 23 0.87 -11.64 7.51
C ARG A 23 0.89 -11.87 6.02
N TYR A 24 -0.20 -11.50 5.37
CA TYR A 24 -0.31 -11.45 3.93
C TYR A 24 -1.01 -10.16 3.52
N CYS A 25 -0.72 -9.66 2.32
CA CYS A 25 -1.39 -8.48 1.82
C CYS A 25 -2.86 -8.76 1.57
N ALA A 26 -3.75 -7.90 2.06
CA ALA A 26 -5.18 -8.06 1.87
C ALA A 26 -5.59 -8.11 0.40
N MET A 27 -4.78 -7.61 -0.55
CA MET A 27 -5.08 -7.73 -1.98
C MET A 27 -5.20 -9.19 -2.43
N ARG A 28 -4.52 -10.13 -1.75
CA ARG A 28 -4.61 -11.57 -2.04
C ARG A 28 -6.04 -12.11 -1.98
N ASP A 29 -6.92 -11.51 -1.19
CA ASP A 29 -8.33 -11.92 -1.11
C ASP A 29 -9.09 -11.70 -2.44
N PHE A 30 -8.53 -10.89 -3.35
CA PHE A 30 -9.09 -10.60 -4.67
C PHE A 30 -8.37 -11.37 -5.79
N ASP A 31 -7.43 -12.27 -5.47
CA ASP A 31 -6.65 -13.03 -6.47
C ASP A 31 -7.54 -13.71 -7.52
N ALA A 32 -8.60 -14.39 -7.07
CA ALA A 32 -9.51 -15.10 -7.97
C ALA A 32 -10.29 -14.16 -8.90
N LEU A 33 -10.73 -12.99 -8.40
CA LEU A 33 -11.44 -12.00 -9.20
C LEU A 33 -10.51 -11.32 -10.21
N ILE A 34 -9.32 -10.90 -9.76
CA ILE A 34 -8.30 -10.28 -10.61
C ILE A 34 -7.86 -11.26 -11.70
N ALA A 35 -7.60 -12.53 -11.35
CA ALA A 35 -7.23 -13.56 -12.32
C ALA A 35 -8.37 -13.88 -13.30
N GLY A 36 -9.63 -13.90 -12.83
CA GLY A 36 -10.81 -14.07 -13.68
C GLY A 36 -10.96 -12.99 -14.75
N ASP A 37 -10.51 -11.78 -14.45
CA ASP A 37 -10.44 -10.66 -15.40
C ASP A 37 -9.24 -10.76 -16.39
N GLY A 38 -8.44 -11.81 -16.31
CA GLY A 38 -7.14 -11.90 -16.98
C GLY A 38 -6.12 -10.89 -16.42
N GLY A 39 -6.37 -10.38 -15.22
CA GLY A 39 -5.61 -9.34 -14.55
C GLY A 39 -4.39 -9.86 -13.78
N ALA A 40 -3.68 -8.93 -13.15
CA ALA A 40 -2.56 -9.20 -12.25
C ALA A 40 -2.38 -8.06 -11.26
N TRP A 41 -1.65 -8.31 -10.18
CA TRP A 41 -1.23 -7.27 -9.24
C TRP A 41 0.17 -7.51 -8.70
N ARG A 42 0.77 -6.42 -8.21
CA ARG A 42 2.08 -6.40 -7.54
C ARG A 42 2.03 -5.42 -6.39
N GLU A 43 2.85 -5.67 -5.38
CA GLU A 43 2.88 -4.84 -4.19
C GLU A 43 4.28 -4.53 -3.66
N THR A 44 4.34 -3.50 -2.82
CA THR A 44 5.41 -3.33 -1.84
C THR A 44 4.82 -3.05 -0.47
N GLU A 45 5.33 -3.75 0.56
CA GLU A 45 5.06 -3.42 1.96
C GLU A 45 5.64 -2.03 2.29
N ILE A 46 4.89 -1.25 3.08
CA ILE A 46 5.25 0.09 3.57
C ILE A 46 5.01 0.17 5.08
N LEU A 47 5.31 1.31 5.71
CA LEU A 47 4.99 1.53 7.13
C LEU A 47 3.50 1.36 7.44
N GLY A 48 3.21 1.04 8.71
CA GLY A 48 1.86 1.06 9.25
C GLY A 48 1.01 -0.15 8.91
N ASP A 49 1.63 -1.31 8.74
CA ASP A 49 0.95 -2.59 8.39
C ASP A 49 0.20 -2.52 7.05
N ARG A 50 0.79 -1.82 6.07
CA ARG A 50 0.16 -1.49 4.79
C ARG A 50 1.01 -1.89 3.60
N ALA A 51 0.38 -1.94 2.45
CA ALA A 51 1.02 -2.12 1.15
C ALA A 51 0.57 -1.03 0.17
N ILE A 52 1.47 -0.66 -0.75
CA ILE A 52 1.11 -0.02 -2.01
C ILE A 52 0.94 -1.13 -3.05
N VAL A 53 -0.17 -1.10 -3.78
CA VAL A 53 -0.53 -2.17 -4.71
C VAL A 53 -0.93 -1.58 -6.06
N LYS A 54 -0.31 -2.06 -7.14
CA LYS A 54 -0.77 -1.82 -8.51
C LYS A 54 -1.63 -3.00 -8.96
N VAL A 55 -2.79 -2.70 -9.53
CA VAL A 55 -3.74 -3.73 -10.01
C VAL A 55 -4.15 -3.45 -11.44
N ARG A 56 -4.08 -4.49 -12.29
CA ARG A 56 -4.78 -4.57 -13.56
C ARG A 56 -5.94 -5.54 -13.42
N ALA A 57 -7.16 -5.03 -13.57
CA ALA A 57 -8.40 -5.80 -13.56
C ALA A 57 -9.49 -4.99 -14.29
N LEU A 58 -10.67 -5.58 -14.52
CA LEU A 58 -11.81 -4.89 -15.09
C LEU A 58 -12.35 -3.81 -14.12
N PRO A 59 -13.04 -2.77 -14.62
CA PRO A 59 -13.57 -1.69 -13.78
C PRO A 59 -14.45 -2.17 -12.62
N ALA A 60 -15.23 -3.24 -12.83
CA ALA A 60 -16.08 -3.82 -11.78
C ALA A 60 -15.24 -4.36 -10.62
N THR A 61 -14.19 -5.13 -10.90
CA THR A 61 -13.28 -5.67 -9.87
C THR A 61 -12.53 -4.56 -9.15
N LEU A 62 -12.06 -3.53 -9.87
CA LEU A 62 -11.43 -2.36 -9.23
C LEU A 62 -12.40 -1.61 -8.29
N SER A 63 -13.69 -1.55 -8.65
CA SER A 63 -14.73 -0.98 -7.79
C SER A 63 -14.98 -1.84 -6.54
N THR A 64 -15.03 -3.16 -6.70
CA THR A 64 -15.16 -4.12 -5.59
C THR A 64 -13.99 -3.99 -4.61
N ILE A 65 -12.75 -3.91 -5.11
CA ILE A 65 -11.56 -3.69 -4.28
C ILE A 65 -11.66 -2.35 -3.54
N ASN A 66 -12.06 -1.28 -4.23
CA ASN A 66 -12.19 0.05 -3.63
C ASN A 66 -13.26 0.13 -2.53
N ALA A 67 -14.29 -0.72 -2.59
CA ALA A 67 -15.33 -0.79 -1.57
C ALA A 67 -14.92 -1.61 -0.33
N ALA A 68 -13.79 -2.35 -0.41
CA ALA A 68 -13.38 -3.24 0.66
C ALA A 68 -12.84 -2.47 1.88
N PRO A 69 -13.16 -2.90 3.12
CA PRO A 69 -12.67 -2.23 4.32
C PRO A 69 -11.15 -2.14 4.37
N GLY A 70 -10.64 -0.94 4.63
CA GLY A 70 -9.20 -0.65 4.72
C GLY A 70 -8.51 -0.40 3.38
N PHE A 71 -9.19 -0.57 2.25
CA PHE A 71 -8.65 -0.23 0.93
C PHE A 71 -8.88 1.24 0.62
N VAL A 72 -7.85 1.89 0.10
CA VAL A 72 -7.91 3.28 -0.35
C VAL A 72 -7.36 3.34 -1.76
N ARG A 73 -8.21 3.64 -2.74
CA ARG A 73 -7.76 3.90 -4.11
C ARG A 73 -7.04 5.24 -4.20
N VAL A 74 -5.87 5.23 -4.84
CA VAL A 74 -5.16 6.45 -5.19
C VAL A 74 -5.89 7.11 -6.37
N PRO A 75 -6.20 8.42 -6.32
CA PRO A 75 -7.07 9.05 -7.32
C PRO A 75 -6.58 9.09 -8.77
N LEU A 76 -5.31 8.75 -9.02
CA LEU A 76 -4.64 8.90 -10.31
C LEU A 76 -3.80 7.65 -10.59
N ASP A 77 -3.80 7.20 -11.85
CA ASP A 77 -3.22 5.90 -12.22
C ASP A 77 -1.77 5.97 -12.72
N ALA A 78 -1.38 7.07 -13.39
CA ALA A 78 -0.03 7.28 -13.91
C ALA A 78 0.87 7.98 -12.87
N LEU A 79 2.13 7.54 -12.77
CA LEU A 79 3.06 8.02 -11.75
C LEU A 79 3.49 9.48 -11.97
N ASP A 80 3.51 9.95 -13.21
CA ASP A 80 3.86 11.31 -13.60
C ASP A 80 2.68 12.30 -13.51
N ASN A 81 1.46 11.82 -13.24
CA ASN A 81 0.31 12.69 -13.09
C ASN A 81 0.52 13.69 -11.93
N PRO A 82 0.34 15.00 -12.18
CA PRO A 82 0.58 16.02 -11.17
C PRO A 82 -0.57 16.05 -10.16
N LEU A 83 -0.24 16.18 -8.87
CA LEU A 83 -1.23 16.30 -7.79
C LEU A 83 -1.93 17.67 -7.77
N SER A 84 -1.47 18.64 -8.56
CA SER A 84 -2.18 19.89 -8.82
C SER A 84 -3.55 19.67 -9.47
N SER A 85 -3.71 18.58 -10.24
CA SER A 85 -4.99 18.20 -10.87
C SER A 85 -6.07 17.75 -9.88
N LEU A 86 -5.67 17.39 -8.66
CA LEU A 86 -6.61 16.95 -7.62
C LEU A 86 -7.32 18.12 -6.95
N SER A 87 -8.48 17.85 -6.36
CA SER A 87 -9.11 18.82 -5.45
C SER A 87 -8.28 18.97 -4.16
N PRO A 88 -8.43 20.11 -3.43
CA PRO A 88 -7.82 20.26 -2.11
C PRO A 88 -8.17 19.13 -1.15
N ALA A 89 -9.42 18.66 -1.15
CA ALA A 89 -9.87 17.56 -0.30
C ALA A 89 -9.15 16.23 -0.62
N GLN A 90 -8.95 15.91 -1.89
CA GLN A 90 -8.19 14.73 -2.31
C GLN A 90 -6.72 14.82 -1.90
N ARG A 91 -6.08 15.99 -2.01
CA ARG A 91 -4.71 16.19 -1.52
C ARG A 91 -4.61 16.03 0.00
N THR A 92 -5.58 16.55 0.75
CA THR A 92 -5.66 16.33 2.20
C THR A 92 -5.81 14.86 2.53
N ALA A 93 -6.65 14.12 1.79
CA ALA A 93 -6.80 12.67 1.97
C ALA A 93 -5.49 11.92 1.74
N ILE A 94 -4.71 12.29 0.71
CA ILE A 94 -3.38 11.72 0.46
C ILE A 94 -2.44 12.01 1.64
N ARG A 95 -2.39 13.25 2.13
CA ARG A 95 -1.58 13.61 3.30
C ARG A 95 -1.98 12.79 4.52
N ASN A 96 -3.27 12.57 4.75
CA ASN A 96 -3.75 11.73 5.85
C ASN A 96 -3.33 10.27 5.70
N GLN A 97 -3.20 9.74 4.46
CA GLN A 97 -2.64 8.39 4.26
C GLN A 97 -1.15 8.32 4.64
N LEU A 98 -0.35 9.37 4.36
CA LEU A 98 1.05 9.43 4.79
C LEU A 98 1.15 9.35 6.32
N LEU A 99 0.34 10.15 7.01
CA LEU A 99 0.31 10.17 8.48
C LEU A 99 -0.21 8.86 9.05
N ALA A 100 -1.27 8.29 8.47
CA ALA A 100 -1.83 7.01 8.89
C ALA A 100 -0.91 5.80 8.63
N ALA A 101 0.03 5.92 7.69
CA ALA A 101 1.10 4.95 7.52
C ALA A 101 2.18 5.06 8.62
N GLY A 102 2.24 6.16 9.37
CA GLY A 102 3.16 6.36 10.48
C GLY A 102 4.32 7.32 10.19
N TYR A 103 4.26 8.09 9.11
CA TYR A 103 5.17 9.22 8.91
C TYR A 103 4.77 10.39 9.81
N THR A 104 5.74 11.13 10.32
CA THR A 104 5.44 12.31 11.15
C THR A 104 5.05 13.52 10.28
N THR A 105 4.40 14.50 10.90
CA THR A 105 4.06 15.76 10.23
C THR A 105 5.32 16.48 9.72
N GLU A 106 6.41 16.41 10.46
CA GLU A 106 7.70 17.02 10.13
C GLU A 106 8.29 16.35 8.89
N GLU A 107 8.32 15.02 8.84
CA GLU A 107 8.82 14.28 7.67
C GLU A 107 8.00 14.60 6.41
N VAL A 108 6.67 14.59 6.53
CA VAL A 108 5.76 14.87 5.43
C VAL A 108 5.91 16.32 4.96
N THR A 109 6.04 17.28 5.89
CA THR A 109 6.18 18.70 5.54
C THR A 109 7.55 19.00 4.95
N ALA A 110 8.61 18.36 5.45
CA ALA A 110 9.95 18.48 4.90
C ALA A 110 10.02 17.94 3.46
N ARG A 111 9.39 16.79 3.18
CA ARG A 111 9.35 16.23 1.82
C ARG A 111 8.37 16.96 0.89
N PHE A 112 7.23 17.38 1.43
CA PHE A 112 6.12 17.99 0.68
C PHE A 112 5.64 19.29 1.33
N PRO A 113 6.44 20.38 1.26
CA PRO A 113 5.99 21.69 1.74
C PRO A 113 4.69 22.12 1.04
N ASN A 114 4.58 21.82 -0.26
CA ASN A 114 3.36 21.92 -1.04
C ASN A 114 3.11 20.62 -1.81
N LEU A 115 2.06 19.88 -1.45
CA LEU A 115 1.75 18.60 -2.11
C LEU A 115 1.33 18.79 -3.58
N ALA A 116 0.77 19.95 -3.94
CA ALA A 116 0.28 20.20 -5.30
C ALA A 116 1.39 20.30 -6.36
N THR A 117 2.64 20.56 -5.96
CA THR A 117 3.79 20.66 -6.88
C THR A 117 4.47 19.31 -7.14
N ASN A 118 3.93 18.22 -6.61
CA ASN A 118 4.49 16.89 -6.72
C ASN A 118 3.58 15.99 -7.58
N THR A 119 4.10 14.83 -7.94
CA THR A 119 3.39 13.80 -8.71
C THR A 119 2.84 12.70 -7.80
N VAL A 120 1.98 11.85 -8.35
CA VAL A 120 1.55 10.60 -7.69
C VAL A 120 2.76 9.75 -7.33
N GLY A 121 3.71 9.61 -8.26
CA GLY A 121 4.91 8.83 -8.08
C GLY A 121 5.79 9.37 -6.95
N ASP A 122 5.89 10.68 -6.76
CA ASP A 122 6.62 11.26 -5.63
C ASP A 122 6.06 10.80 -4.28
N VAL A 123 4.74 10.80 -4.15
CA VAL A 123 4.05 10.38 -2.92
C VAL A 123 4.19 8.88 -2.70
N LEU A 124 3.96 8.07 -3.73
CA LEU A 124 4.09 6.62 -3.60
C LEU A 124 5.54 6.21 -3.29
N ARG A 125 6.53 6.84 -3.94
CA ARG A 125 7.95 6.60 -3.64
C ARG A 125 8.31 7.03 -2.23
N PHE A 126 7.73 8.12 -1.73
CA PHE A 126 7.93 8.52 -0.33
C PHE A 126 7.34 7.51 0.65
N LEU A 127 6.12 7.03 0.42
CA LEU A 127 5.53 5.95 1.22
C LEU A 127 6.36 4.65 1.18
N ALA A 128 7.02 4.38 0.06
CA ALA A 128 7.91 3.24 -0.12
C ALA A 128 9.37 3.52 0.27
N THR A 129 9.63 4.48 1.16
CA THR A 129 11.00 4.74 1.64
C THR A 129 11.45 3.74 2.70
N ARG A 130 10.52 3.24 3.52
CA ARG A 130 10.82 2.27 4.58
C ARG A 130 9.59 1.46 4.96
N ARG A 131 9.86 0.29 5.54
CA ARG A 131 8.91 -0.54 6.28
C ARG A 131 9.58 -1.04 7.55
N LYS A 132 8.79 -1.41 8.56
CA LYS A 132 9.30 -2.04 9.79
C LYS A 132 9.35 -3.55 9.62
N LYS A 133 10.46 -4.19 9.98
CA LYS A 133 10.51 -5.65 10.01
C LYS A 133 9.49 -6.17 11.03
N PRO A 134 8.52 -7.01 10.64
CA PRO A 134 7.60 -7.61 11.59
C PRO A 134 8.29 -8.61 12.51
N ARG A 135 7.78 -8.70 13.73
CA ARG A 135 8.08 -9.80 14.65
C ARG A 135 6.77 -10.35 15.21
N TYR A 136 6.69 -11.66 15.36
CA TYR A 136 5.64 -12.26 16.16
C TYR A 136 5.99 -12.19 17.64
N ASP A 137 5.07 -11.65 18.43
CA ASP A 137 5.12 -11.67 19.89
C ASP A 137 4.22 -12.78 20.42
N GLN A 138 4.83 -13.82 20.98
CA GLN A 138 4.15 -14.98 21.51
C GLN A 138 3.42 -14.67 22.83
N ALA A 139 3.86 -13.69 23.62
CA ALA A 139 3.26 -13.39 24.91
C ALA A 139 1.87 -12.76 24.76
N THR A 140 1.70 -11.95 23.72
CA THR A 140 0.44 -11.25 23.40
C THR A 140 -0.30 -11.87 22.22
N ASP A 141 0.27 -12.89 21.58
CA ASP A 141 -0.23 -13.47 20.33
C ASP A 141 -0.48 -12.41 19.24
N THR A 142 0.46 -11.47 19.07
CA THR A 142 0.34 -10.36 18.10
C THR A 142 1.51 -10.30 17.16
N ILE A 143 1.29 -9.75 15.96
CA ILE A 143 2.39 -9.38 15.06
C ILE A 143 2.66 -7.90 15.27
N VAL A 144 3.86 -7.57 15.72
CA VAL A 144 4.30 -6.21 16.02
C VAL A 144 5.22 -5.68 14.93
N LEU A 145 5.16 -4.38 14.69
CA LEU A 145 5.92 -3.64 13.67
C LEU A 145 6.92 -2.68 14.29
N ASP A 146 7.77 -3.20 15.18
CA ASP A 146 8.74 -2.45 15.98
C ASP A 146 10.20 -2.75 15.59
N GLY A 147 10.42 -3.64 14.62
CA GLY A 147 11.75 -4.02 14.15
C GLY A 147 12.51 -2.89 13.44
N ALA A 148 13.73 -3.21 13.01
CA ALA A 148 14.54 -2.29 12.22
C ALA A 148 13.84 -1.89 10.91
N ASP A 149 14.15 -0.70 10.42
CA ASP A 149 13.71 -0.26 9.09
C ASP A 149 14.34 -1.15 8.01
N GLN A 150 13.54 -1.50 7.03
CA GLN A 150 13.96 -2.26 5.86
C GLN A 150 13.57 -1.52 4.58
N PRO A 151 14.35 -1.69 3.50
CA PRO A 151 13.98 -1.15 2.20
C PRO A 151 12.68 -1.81 1.71
N CYS A 152 11.90 -1.00 1.00
CA CYS A 152 10.74 -1.42 0.24
C CYS A 152 11.16 -1.83 -1.19
N ILE A 153 10.29 -2.56 -1.89
CA ILE A 153 10.46 -2.76 -3.33
C ILE A 153 10.17 -1.40 -4.01
N PRO A 154 10.99 -0.93 -4.96
CA PRO A 154 10.76 0.35 -5.62
C PRO A 154 9.40 0.40 -6.34
N VAL A 155 8.71 1.53 -6.22
CA VAL A 155 7.39 1.73 -6.87
C VAL A 155 7.46 1.55 -8.37
N ASP A 156 8.55 1.97 -9.00
CA ASP A 156 8.76 1.81 -10.44
C ASP A 156 8.84 0.34 -10.85
N THR A 157 9.42 -0.53 -10.00
CA THR A 157 9.40 -2.00 -10.21
C THR A 157 7.99 -2.57 -10.10
N ILE A 158 7.17 -2.03 -9.18
CA ILE A 158 5.77 -2.45 -9.02
C ILE A 158 4.94 -2.03 -10.24
N ASP A 159 5.12 -0.82 -10.75
CA ASP A 159 4.41 -0.30 -11.91
C ASP A 159 4.72 -1.11 -13.18
N GLN A 160 5.99 -1.44 -13.41
CA GLN A 160 6.44 -2.26 -14.54
C GLN A 160 6.02 -3.73 -14.42
N GLY A 161 5.80 -4.22 -13.19
CA GLY A 161 5.49 -5.62 -12.91
C GLY A 161 4.03 -6.00 -13.17
N VAL A 162 3.18 -5.05 -13.56
CA VAL A 162 1.76 -5.24 -13.87
C VAL A 162 1.49 -4.72 -15.28
N LEU A 163 1.73 -5.59 -16.26
CA LEU A 163 1.34 -5.40 -17.67
C LEU A 163 -0.12 -5.79 -17.87
#